data_AF-A0A9E4IQX5-F1
#
_entry.id   AF-A0A9E4IQX5-F1
#
_cell.length_a   1.000
_cell.length_b   1.000
_cell.length_c   1.000
_cell.angle_alpha   90.00
_cell.angle_beta   90.00
_cell.angle_gamma   90.00
#
_symmetry.space_group_name_H-M   'P 1'
#
loop_
_entity.id
_entity.type
_entity.pdbx_description
1 polymer ?
#
loop_
_entity_poly.entity_id
_entity_poly.type
_entity_poly.pdbx_seq_one_letter_code
_entity_poly.pdbx_strand_id
1 'polypeptide(L)'
;MKGVTDPGSADYHYYNWVDQFDTLGLGANVPIAPGSGSDSLLALLPETGEWVVLRVPYPLGFFARGLDGRIDDPDAGWKGRGLWANYGSNLNWHIEGGKGRRSSIIHFQLRPDPLAE
;
A
#
# COMPACT_ATOMS: atom_id res chain seq x y z
N MET A 1 21.69 10.75 7.25
CA MET A 1 22.16 12.13 7.00
C MET A 1 23.19 12.49 8.07
N LYS A 2 24.31 13.14 7.71
CA LYS A 2 25.32 13.56 8.69
C LYS A 2 24.91 14.92 9.28
N GLY A 3 24.75 15.03 10.60
CA GLY A 3 24.44 16.28 11.31
C GLY A 3 22.98 16.51 11.71
N VAL A 4 22.12 15.49 11.66
CA VAL A 4 20.73 15.60 12.13
C VAL A 4 20.68 15.24 13.62
N THR A 5 20.24 16.20 14.45
CA THR A 5 20.09 16.05 15.91
C THR A 5 18.73 15.49 16.32
N ASP A 6 17.77 15.54 15.41
CA ASP A 6 16.41 15.00 15.57
C ASP A 6 16.27 13.65 14.84
N PRO A 7 15.45 12.71 15.33
CA PRO A 7 15.18 11.48 14.60
C PRO A 7 14.53 11.81 13.25
N GLY A 8 15.23 11.49 12.16
CA GLY A 8 14.79 11.79 10.79
C GLY A 8 14.96 10.58 9.88
N SER A 9 14.00 9.65 9.95
CA SER A 9 13.73 8.71 8.86
C SER A 9 12.56 9.28 8.08
N ALA A 10 12.83 9.89 6.93
CA ALA A 10 11.77 10.35 6.04
C ALA A 10 11.36 9.17 5.15
N ASP A 11 10.11 8.76 5.26
CA ASP A 11 9.54 7.85 4.28
C ASP A 11 9.50 8.53 2.90
N TYR A 12 9.41 7.73 1.85
CA TYR A 12 9.41 8.20 0.47
C TYR A 12 8.03 7.98 -0.16
N HIS A 13 7.31 9.06 -0.42
CA HIS A 13 5.96 9.04 -0.99
C HIS A 13 6.01 9.46 -2.46
N TYR A 14 6.01 8.47 -3.37
CA TYR A 14 6.23 8.72 -4.79
C TYR A 14 5.01 9.39 -5.45
N TYR A 15 3.82 8.81 -5.27
CA TYR A 15 2.57 9.29 -5.88
C TYR A 15 1.40 9.11 -4.92
N ASN A 16 0.78 10.22 -4.50
CA ASN A 16 -0.40 10.16 -3.64
C ASN A 16 -1.64 9.89 -4.50
N TRP A 17 -2.54 9.06 -3.98
CA TRP A 17 -3.77 8.63 -4.64
C TRP A 17 -4.96 8.77 -3.68
N VAL A 18 -6.18 8.83 -4.18
CA VAL A 18 -7.39 8.91 -3.36
C VAL A 18 -8.35 7.79 -3.76
N ASP A 19 -8.75 6.97 -2.80
CA ASP A 19 -9.78 5.94 -2.99
C ASP A 19 -11.16 6.58 -3.00
N GLN A 20 -11.55 7.15 -4.15
CA GLN A 20 -12.82 7.85 -4.28
C GLN A 20 -14.05 6.93 -4.14
N PHE A 21 -13.89 5.64 -4.41
CA PHE A 21 -15.01 4.70 -4.60
C PHE A 21 -15.05 3.58 -3.56
N ASP A 22 -14.32 3.71 -2.46
CA ASP A 22 -14.27 2.68 -1.41
C ASP A 22 -13.86 1.30 -1.96
N THR A 23 -12.84 1.31 -2.80
CA THR A 23 -12.30 0.09 -3.43
C THR A 23 -11.57 -0.80 -2.42
N LEU A 24 -10.96 -0.23 -1.37
CA LEU A 24 -10.33 -1.01 -0.30
C LEU A 24 -11.32 -1.44 0.80
N GLY A 25 -12.41 -0.71 1.03
CA GLY A 25 -13.32 -0.95 2.16
C GLY A 25 -13.03 -0.12 3.41
N LEU A 26 -12.26 0.98 3.29
CA LEU A 26 -11.97 1.93 4.39
C LEU A 26 -12.89 3.17 4.36
N GLY A 27 -13.81 3.24 3.39
CA GLY A 27 -14.65 4.39 3.12
C GLY A 27 -14.29 5.11 1.82
N ALA A 28 -15.20 5.95 1.36
CA ALA A 28 -14.99 6.77 0.17
C ALA A 28 -14.09 7.98 0.46
N ASN A 29 -13.32 8.40 -0.54
CA ASN A 29 -12.41 9.54 -0.52
C ASN A 29 -11.26 9.41 0.50
N VAL A 30 -10.76 8.18 0.73
CA VAL A 30 -9.61 7.93 1.60
C VAL A 30 -8.31 8.24 0.84
N PRO A 31 -7.50 9.23 1.27
CA PRO A 31 -6.19 9.46 0.69
C PRO A 31 -5.21 8.36 1.09
N ILE A 32 -4.42 7.89 0.11
CA ILE A 32 -3.42 6.85 0.30
C ILE A 32 -2.08 7.31 -0.28
N ALA A 33 -1.03 7.23 0.54
CA ALA A 33 0.34 7.48 0.16
C ALA A 33 1.17 6.19 0.14
N PRO A 34 1.98 5.93 -0.89
CA PRO A 34 2.97 4.86 -0.87
C PRO A 34 4.03 5.15 0.20
N GLY A 35 4.19 4.24 1.15
CA GLY A 35 5.31 4.25 2.11
C GLY A 35 6.49 3.48 1.53
N SER A 36 7.14 4.01 0.50
CA SER A 36 8.16 3.26 -0.26
C SER A 36 9.42 2.94 0.54
N GLY A 37 9.74 3.76 1.54
CA GLY A 37 10.81 3.51 2.50
C GLY A 37 10.35 2.69 3.71
N SER A 38 9.05 2.50 3.85
CA SER A 38 8.39 1.79 4.94
C SER A 38 7.54 0.63 4.47
N ASP A 39 7.91 -0.04 3.36
CA ASP A 39 7.26 -1.23 2.80
C ASP A 39 5.72 -1.26 3.00
N SER A 40 5.04 -0.15 2.74
CA SER A 40 3.62 -0.02 3.09
C SER A 40 2.83 0.86 2.14
N LEU A 41 1.52 0.80 2.28
CA LEU A 41 0.60 1.86 1.89
C LEU A 41 0.05 2.51 3.17
N LEU A 42 -0.04 3.83 3.16
CA LEU A 42 -0.48 4.65 4.29
C LEU A 42 -1.82 5.27 3.92
N ALA A 43 -2.91 4.79 4.51
CA ALA A 43 -4.24 5.33 4.31
C ALA A 43 -4.58 6.29 5.47
N LEU A 44 -4.98 7.51 5.16
CA LEU A 44 -5.41 8.50 6.15
C LEU A 44 -6.93 8.50 6.22
N LEU A 45 -7.50 8.10 7.36
CA LEU A 45 -8.96 8.15 7.55
C LEU A 45 -9.41 9.60 7.71
N PRO A 46 -10.22 10.17 6.81
CA PRO A 46 -10.56 11.59 6.85
C PRO A 46 -11.35 12.01 8.10
N GLU A 47 -12.16 11.09 8.63
CA GLU A 47 -13.04 11.35 9.77
C GLU A 47 -12.28 11.45 11.10
N THR A 48 -11.26 10.61 11.28
CA THR A 48 -10.51 10.50 12.55
C THR A 48 -9.13 11.14 12.48
N GLY A 49 -8.57 11.33 11.28
CA GLY A 49 -7.19 11.74 11.09
C GLY A 49 -6.17 10.65 11.42
N GLU A 50 -6.63 9.41 11.64
CA GLU A 50 -5.77 8.27 11.97
C GLU A 50 -5.18 7.63 10.72
N TRP A 51 -3.96 7.11 10.87
CA TRP A 51 -3.26 6.39 9.81
C TRP A 51 -3.47 4.89 9.95
N VAL A 52 -3.96 4.27 8.88
CA VAL A 52 -3.95 2.82 8.70
C VAL A 52 -2.74 2.44 7.85
N VAL A 53 -1.87 1.61 8.41
CA VAL A 53 -0.60 1.18 7.76
C VAL A 53 -0.74 -0.23 7.21
N LEU A 54 -0.79 -0.35 5.89
CA LEU A 54 -0.89 -1.62 5.17
C LEU A 54 0.52 -2.11 4.83
N ARG A 55 1.18 -2.76 5.80
CA ARG A 55 2.56 -3.26 5.67
C ARG A 55 2.61 -4.55 4.84
N VAL A 56 3.56 -4.61 3.90
CA VAL A 56 3.98 -5.86 3.25
C VAL A 56 5.29 -6.32 3.90
N PRO A 57 5.28 -7.37 4.75
CA PRO A 57 6.47 -7.77 5.49
C PRO A 57 7.45 -8.57 4.61
N TYR A 58 6.96 -9.26 3.59
CA TYR A 58 7.76 -10.09 2.70
C TYR A 58 7.13 -10.14 1.29
N PRO A 59 7.94 -10.24 0.22
CA PRO A 59 9.40 -10.15 0.24
C PRO A 59 9.89 -8.77 0.69
N LEU A 60 11.03 -8.71 1.39
CA LEU A 60 11.55 -7.45 1.92
C LEU A 60 11.88 -6.43 0.80
N GLY A 61 11.61 -5.15 1.08
CA GLY A 61 11.88 -4.05 0.16
C GLY A 61 10.72 -3.73 -0.79
N PHE A 62 9.47 -3.83 -0.31
CA PHE A 62 8.28 -3.47 -1.07
C PHE A 62 8.29 -1.97 -1.35
N PHE A 63 8.77 -1.63 -2.55
CA PHE A 63 8.94 -0.24 -2.98
C PHE A 63 7.76 0.17 -3.87
N ALA A 64 6.65 0.58 -3.27
CA ALA A 64 5.47 1.05 -3.99
C ALA A 64 5.69 2.44 -4.59
N ARG A 65 5.39 2.63 -5.89
CA ARG A 65 5.43 3.96 -6.51
C ARG A 65 4.05 4.51 -6.84
N GLY A 66 3.09 3.62 -6.99
CA GLY A 66 1.71 3.94 -7.28
C GLY A 66 0.83 2.74 -6.95
N LEU A 67 -0.45 3.03 -6.96
CA LEU A 67 -1.51 2.07 -6.73
C LEU A 67 -2.77 2.53 -7.46
N ASP A 68 -3.66 1.59 -7.69
CA ASP A 68 -5.04 1.86 -8.09
C ASP A 68 -5.99 0.85 -7.45
N GLY A 69 -7.23 1.28 -7.27
CA GLY A 69 -8.32 0.46 -6.80
C GLY A 69 -9.15 -0.13 -7.93
N ARG A 70 -9.72 -1.31 -7.69
CA ARG A 70 -10.66 -1.95 -8.63
C ARG A 70 -11.76 -2.66 -7.87
N ILE A 71 -12.98 -2.53 -8.38
CA ILE A 71 -14.16 -3.30 -7.95
C ILE A 71 -14.45 -4.27 -9.10
N ASP A 72 -14.12 -5.53 -8.89
CA ASP A 72 -14.34 -6.63 -9.83
C ASP A 72 -15.80 -7.12 -9.77
N ASP A 73 -16.39 -7.14 -8.57
CA ASP A 73 -17.79 -7.51 -8.35
C ASP A 73 -18.38 -6.69 -7.18
N PRO A 74 -19.34 -5.78 -7.43
CA PRO A 74 -19.93 -4.96 -6.37
C PRO A 74 -20.75 -5.78 -5.36
N ASP A 75 -21.27 -6.95 -5.75
CA ASP A 75 -22.15 -7.79 -4.93
C ASP A 75 -21.36 -8.82 -4.10
N ALA A 76 -20.07 -9.04 -4.40
CA ALA A 76 -19.20 -9.97 -3.67
C ALA A 76 -18.55 -9.38 -2.40
N GLY A 77 -18.99 -8.21 -1.94
CA GLY A 77 -18.52 -7.56 -0.72
C GLY A 77 -17.02 -7.22 -0.78
N TRP A 78 -16.28 -7.61 0.27
CA TRP A 78 -14.83 -7.34 0.40
C TRP A 78 -13.97 -8.15 -0.57
N LYS A 79 -14.48 -9.30 -1.05
CA LYS A 79 -13.76 -10.17 -2.00
C LYS A 79 -13.77 -9.65 -3.42
N GLY A 80 -14.81 -8.91 -3.78
CA GLY A 80 -14.99 -8.35 -5.13
C GLY A 80 -14.26 -7.03 -5.34
N ARG A 81 -13.41 -6.61 -4.40
CA ARG A 81 -12.70 -5.33 -4.46
C ARG A 81 -11.30 -5.43 -3.85
N GLY A 82 -10.46 -4.45 -4.14
CA GLY A 82 -9.14 -4.32 -3.53
C GLY A 82 -8.32 -3.17 -4.09
N LEU A 83 -7.07 -3.11 -3.63
CA LEU A 83 -6.04 -2.22 -4.19
C LEU A 83 -4.93 -3.04 -4.82
N TRP A 84 -4.37 -2.52 -5.92
CA TRP A 84 -3.23 -3.09 -6.61
C TRP A 84 -2.10 -2.08 -6.59
N ALA A 85 -1.02 -2.40 -5.88
CA ALA A 85 0.16 -1.56 -5.82
C ALA A 85 1.32 -2.21 -6.58
N ASN A 86 2.07 -1.41 -7.31
CA ASN A 86 3.20 -1.92 -8.06
C ASN A 86 4.40 -2.18 -7.13
N TYR A 87 5.12 -3.28 -7.35
CA TYR A 87 6.45 -3.47 -6.81
C TYR A 87 7.45 -2.75 -7.73
N GLY A 88 7.71 -1.48 -7.43
CA GLY A 88 8.38 -0.53 -8.32
C GLY A 88 9.88 -0.35 -8.11
N SER A 89 10.59 -1.32 -7.51
CA SER A 89 12.05 -1.22 -7.38
C SER A 89 12.73 -1.33 -8.75
N ASN A 90 13.72 -0.46 -9.01
CA ASN A 90 14.54 -0.55 -10.24
C ASN A 90 15.55 -1.71 -10.16
N LEU A 91 15.91 -2.13 -8.95
CA LEU A 91 16.97 -3.11 -8.68
C LEU A 91 16.36 -4.37 -8.06
N ASN A 92 15.47 -5.05 -8.79
CA ASN A 92 14.74 -6.23 -8.31
C ASN A 92 15.66 -7.40 -7.89
N TRP A 93 16.94 -7.40 -8.26
CA TRP A 93 17.91 -8.42 -7.80
C TRP A 93 18.56 -8.08 -6.44
N HIS A 94 18.30 -6.89 -5.87
CA HIS A 94 18.72 -6.50 -4.51
C HIS A 94 17.64 -6.72 -3.45
N ILE A 95 16.46 -7.19 -3.85
CA ILE A 95 15.40 -7.61 -2.93
C ILE A 95 15.49 -9.13 -2.71
N GLU A 96 14.70 -9.61 -1.75
CA GLU A 96 14.60 -11.04 -1.46
C GLU A 96 14.22 -11.86 -2.70
N GLY A 97 14.89 -13.01 -2.86
CA GLY A 97 14.84 -13.85 -4.05
C GLY A 97 15.96 -13.56 -5.08
N GLY A 98 16.63 -12.40 -5.01
CA GLY A 98 17.87 -12.15 -5.72
C GLY A 98 17.79 -12.18 -7.26
N LYS A 99 18.89 -12.59 -7.91
CA LYS A 99 19.03 -12.59 -9.37
C LYS A 99 17.92 -13.42 -10.03
N GLY A 100 17.21 -12.82 -10.98
CA GLY A 100 16.11 -13.45 -11.71
C GLY A 100 14.72 -13.08 -11.18
N ARG A 101 14.64 -12.35 -10.06
CA ARG A 101 13.38 -11.80 -9.55
C ARG A 101 12.75 -10.82 -10.57
N ARG A 102 11.44 -10.97 -10.78
CA ARG A 102 10.64 -10.11 -11.65
C ARG A 102 9.86 -9.09 -10.81
N SER A 103 9.45 -8.00 -11.45
CA SER A 103 8.44 -7.11 -10.89
C SER A 103 7.15 -7.87 -10.59
N SER A 104 6.40 -7.37 -9.61
CA SER A 104 5.12 -7.94 -9.21
C SER A 104 4.13 -6.83 -8.89
N ILE A 105 2.86 -7.18 -8.80
CA ILE A 105 1.79 -6.32 -8.31
C ILE A 105 1.28 -6.98 -7.04
N ILE A 106 1.10 -6.20 -5.99
CA ILE A 106 0.57 -6.66 -4.71
C ILE A 106 -0.90 -6.30 -4.64
N HIS A 107 -1.73 -7.31 -4.38
CA HIS A 107 -3.16 -7.15 -4.19
C HIS A 107 -3.48 -7.07 -2.69
N PHE A 108 -4.07 -5.97 -2.27
CA PHE A 108 -4.55 -5.76 -0.91
C PHE A 108 -6.06 -5.96 -0.87
N GLN A 109 -6.51 -6.81 0.05
CA GLN A 109 -7.91 -6.97 0.39
C GLN A 109 -8.08 -6.81 1.90
N LEU A 110 -9.09 -6.05 2.29
CA LEU A 110 -9.41 -5.79 3.68
C LEU A 110 -10.77 -6.37 4.01
N ARG A 111 -10.81 -7.24 5.03
CA ARG A 111 -12.08 -7.73 5.57
C ARG A 111 -12.70 -6.68 6.48
N PRO A 112 -14.03 -6.52 6.46
CA PRO A 112 -14.71 -5.62 7.39
C PRO A 112 -14.62 -6.12 8.84
N ASP A 113 -14.52 -7.43 9.04
CA ASP A 113 -14.33 -8.07 10.33
C ASP A 113 -13.56 -9.40 10.19
N PRO A 114 -13.03 -9.98 11.30
CA PRO A 114 -12.23 -11.20 11.24
C PRO A 114 -12.96 -12.45 10.75
N LEU A 115 -14.28 -12.49 10.86
CA LEU A 115 -15.14 -13.63 10.52
C LEU A 115 -15.85 -13.45 9.17
N ALA A 116 -15.66 -12.31 8.48
CA ALA A 116 -16.22 -12.06 7.17
C ALA A 116 -15.83 -13.18 6.20
N GLU A 117 -16.85 -13.82 5.61
CA GLU A 117 -16.64 -14.95 4.70
C GLU A 117 -16.12 -14.52 3.36
#